data_AF-A0AA41Z3N3-F1
#
_entry.id   AF-A0AA41Z3N3-F1
#
_cell.length_a   1.000
_cell.length_b   1.000
_cell.length_c   1.000
_cell.angle_alpha   90.00
_cell.angle_beta   90.00
_cell.angle_gamma   90.00
#
_symmetry.space_group_name_H-M   'P 1'
#
loop_
_entity.id
_entity.type
_entity.pdbx_description
1 polymer ?
#
loop_
_entity_poly.entity_id
_entity_poly.type
_entity_poly.pdbx_seq_one_letter_code
_entity_poly.pdbx_strand_id
1 'polypeptide(L)'
;MDIKRSGSQASGKEPADWFTGIVWIDPLNNPPEPARVGMALVTFEPSEKHWHGAAPTTAMTHIAIQEKLSGSPVDWLEHVTDEQFVA
;
A
#
# COMPACT_ATOMS: atom_id res chain seq x y z
N MET A 1 10.43 7.02 -24.73
CA MET A 1 9.20 6.38 -24.25
C MET A 1 9.60 5.03 -23.68
N ASP A 2 9.40 4.85 -22.39
CA ASP A 2 9.66 3.57 -21.71
C ASP A 2 8.32 2.91 -21.38
N ILE A 3 8.18 1.63 -21.69
CA ILE A 3 6.93 0.87 -21.50
C ILE A 3 7.26 -0.38 -20.70
N LYS A 4 6.77 -0.41 -19.47
CA LYS A 4 6.79 -1.61 -18.63
C LYS A 4 5.52 -2.40 -18.89
N ARG A 5 5.65 -3.61 -19.43
CA ARG A 5 4.48 -4.47 -19.73
C ARG A 5 3.93 -5.08 -18.45
N SER A 6 2.64 -5.39 -18.45
CA SER A 6 2.05 -6.20 -17.37
C SER A 6 2.84 -7.50 -17.18
N GLY A 7 3.13 -7.85 -15.92
CA GLY A 7 3.94 -9.02 -15.55
C GLY A 7 5.46 -8.88 -15.76
N SER A 8 5.96 -7.74 -16.27
CA SER A 8 7.41 -7.52 -16.45
C SER A 8 8.15 -7.12 -15.19
N GLN A 9 7.42 -6.70 -14.15
CA GLN A 9 7.96 -6.35 -12.84
C GLN A 9 7.47 -7.39 -11.84
N ALA A 10 8.40 -7.95 -11.06
CA ALA A 10 8.08 -8.96 -10.06
C ALA A 10 7.40 -8.33 -8.84
N SER A 11 6.38 -9.00 -8.31
CA SER A 11 5.77 -8.68 -7.03
C SER A 11 6.75 -8.92 -5.89
N GLY A 12 6.78 -8.01 -4.91
CA GLY A 12 7.48 -8.19 -3.65
C GLY A 12 6.51 -8.54 -2.53
N LYS A 13 6.97 -9.33 -1.55
CA LYS A 13 6.36 -9.34 -0.22
C LYS A 13 7.01 -8.24 0.59
N GLU A 14 6.22 -7.44 1.27
CA GLU A 14 6.75 -6.32 2.04
C GLU A 14 7.58 -6.77 3.25
N PRO A 15 8.52 -5.92 3.71
CA PRO A 15 9.15 -6.09 5.00
C PRO A 15 8.09 -6.08 6.12
N ALA A 16 8.21 -7.03 7.05
CA ALA A 16 7.29 -7.15 8.19
C ALA A 16 7.29 -5.92 9.12
N ASP A 17 8.25 -5.02 8.93
CA ASP A 17 8.39 -3.80 9.72
C ASP A 17 7.34 -2.73 9.35
N TRP A 18 6.76 -2.78 8.15
CA TRP A 18 5.81 -1.77 7.66
C TRP A 18 4.35 -2.20 7.76
N PHE A 19 4.10 -3.51 7.74
CA PHE A 19 2.76 -4.08 7.75
C PHE A 19 2.67 -5.28 8.69
N THR A 20 1.53 -5.42 9.36
CA THR A 20 1.17 -6.69 10.00
C THR A 20 0.39 -7.52 8.99
N GLY A 21 0.78 -8.79 8.82
CA GLY A 21 0.13 -9.71 7.89
C GLY A 21 0.82 -9.86 6.53
N ILE A 22 0.16 -10.55 5.60
CA ILE A 22 0.67 -10.75 4.23
C ILE A 22 0.23 -9.58 3.35
N VAL A 23 1.23 -8.81 2.87
CA VAL A 23 1.05 -7.70 1.94
C VAL A 23 1.95 -7.91 0.73
N TRP A 24 1.36 -7.73 -0.45
CA TRP A 24 2.06 -7.74 -1.72
C TRP A 24 2.15 -6.33 -2.30
N ILE A 25 3.34 -5.99 -2.81
CA ILE A 25 3.56 -4.75 -3.56
C ILE A 25 4.03 -5.09 -4.96
N ASP A 26 3.27 -4.62 -5.93
CA ASP A 26 3.58 -4.65 -7.36
C ASP A 26 4.04 -3.25 -7.78
N PRO A 27 5.34 -3.04 -8.03
CA PRO A 27 5.83 -1.73 -8.45
C PRO A 27 5.28 -1.39 -9.85
N LEU A 28 4.74 -0.18 -10.02
CA LEU A 28 4.22 0.30 -11.30
C LEU A 28 5.21 1.25 -11.96
N ASN A 29 5.65 2.28 -11.24
CA ASN A 29 6.73 3.17 -11.69
C ASN A 29 7.72 3.48 -10.56
N ASN A 30 8.95 3.81 -10.97
CA ASN A 30 9.93 4.47 -10.12
C ASN A 30 10.22 5.83 -10.76
N PRO A 31 9.99 6.96 -10.09
CA PRO A 31 10.16 8.26 -10.71
C PRO A 31 11.65 8.53 -10.98
N PRO A 32 12.02 8.94 -12.21
CA PRO A 32 13.38 9.42 -12.46
C PRO A 32 13.56 10.80 -11.82
N GLU A 33 14.76 11.11 -11.35
CA GLU A 33 15.07 12.46 -10.86
C GLU A 33 14.78 13.52 -11.94
N PRO A 34 14.15 14.67 -11.60
CA PRO A 34 13.73 15.13 -10.27
C PRO A 34 12.25 14.83 -9.92
N ALA A 35 11.59 13.94 -10.66
CA ALA A 35 10.19 13.60 -10.40
C ALA A 35 10.06 12.88 -9.04
N ARG A 36 8.92 13.05 -8.38
CA ARG A 36 8.67 12.50 -7.03
C ARG A 36 7.46 11.60 -6.91
N VAL A 37 6.75 11.34 -8.01
CA VAL A 37 5.53 10.53 -8.00
C VAL A 37 5.87 9.08 -8.31
N GLY A 38 5.96 8.26 -7.27
CA GLY A 38 5.98 6.81 -7.35
C GLY A 38 4.57 6.21 -7.23
N MET A 39 4.41 5.00 -7.75
CA MET A 39 3.15 4.28 -7.81
C MET A 39 3.42 2.79 -7.67
N ALA A 40 2.60 2.14 -6.85
CA ALA A 40 2.53 0.70 -6.72
C ALA A 40 1.07 0.27 -6.62
N LEU A 41 0.81 -0.99 -6.97
CA LEU A 41 -0.40 -1.70 -6.58
C LEU A 41 -0.09 -2.44 -5.27
N VAL A 42 -0.94 -2.28 -4.27
CA VAL A 42 -0.79 -2.91 -2.95
C VAL A 42 -1.97 -3.84 -2.73
N THR A 43 -1.68 -5.09 -2.37
CA THR A 43 -2.70 -6.10 -2.04
C THR A 43 -2.53 -6.55 -0.60
N PHE A 44 -3.58 -6.38 0.20
CA PHE A 44 -3.67 -6.90 1.57
C PHE A 44 -4.43 -8.22 1.54
N GLU A 45 -3.85 -9.29 2.07
CA GLU A 45 -4.56 -10.56 2.18
C GLU A 45 -5.78 -10.45 3.13
N PRO A 46 -6.81 -11.29 2.94
CA PRO A 46 -8.01 -11.24 3.77
C PRO A 46 -7.73 -11.40 5.26
N SER A 47 -8.42 -10.62 6.09
CA SER A 47 -8.35 -10.66 7.56
C SER A 47 -7.01 -10.20 8.16
N GLU A 48 -6.13 -9.58 7.38
CA GLU A 48 -4.90 -8.99 7.90
C GLU A 48 -5.14 -7.57 8.43
N LYS A 49 -4.66 -7.29 9.65
CA LYS A 49 -4.75 -5.95 10.25
C LYS A 49 -3.70 -5.04 9.62
N HIS A 50 -4.15 -3.97 9.00
CA HIS A 50 -3.27 -3.02 8.33
C HIS A 50 -3.76 -1.57 8.46
N TRP A 51 -2.88 -0.64 8.15
CA TRP A 51 -3.18 0.77 7.97
C TRP A 51 -2.39 1.30 6.77
N HIS A 52 -2.88 2.38 6.16
CA HIS A 52 -2.19 3.05 5.07
C HIS A 52 -2.51 4.54 5.11
N GLY A 53 -1.54 5.38 4.74
CA GLY A 53 -1.67 6.82 4.82
C GLY A 53 -0.59 7.57 4.06
N ALA A 54 -0.68 8.89 4.10
CA ALA A 54 0.34 9.79 3.59
C ALA A 54 1.61 9.73 4.46
N ALA A 55 2.74 10.11 3.87
CA ALA A 55 3.96 10.37 4.65
C ALA A 55 3.76 11.63 5.51
N PRO A 56 4.54 11.83 6.60
CA PRO A 56 4.35 12.95 7.54
C PRO A 56 4.33 14.34 6.89
N THR A 57 5.00 14.50 5.74
CA THR A 57 5.18 15.80 5.08
C THR A 57 4.67 15.83 3.63
N THR A 58 4.11 14.72 3.13
CA THR A 58 3.76 14.59 1.70
C THR A 58 2.44 13.87 1.55
N ALA A 59 1.46 14.55 0.94
CA ALA A 59 0.15 13.96 0.66
C ALA A 59 0.24 12.74 -0.26
N MET A 60 -0.70 11.81 -0.09
CA MET A 60 -0.85 10.60 -0.89
C MET A 60 -2.30 10.48 -1.36
N THR A 61 -2.49 9.95 -2.58
CA THR A 61 -3.81 9.59 -3.11
C THR A 61 -3.74 8.14 -3.57
N HIS A 62 -4.80 7.39 -3.31
CA HIS A 62 -4.95 6.03 -3.84
C HIS A 62 -6.42 5.76 -4.22
N ILE A 63 -6.61 4.74 -5.04
CA ILE A 63 -7.91 4.13 -5.28
C ILE A 63 -7.96 2.88 -4.41
N ALA A 64 -8.97 2.77 -3.55
CA ALA A 64 -9.22 1.58 -2.75
C ALA A 64 -10.28 0.71 -3.43
N ILE A 65 -9.97 -0.56 -3.66
CA ILE A 65 -10.87 -1.55 -4.27
C ILE A 65 -10.97 -2.72 -3.30
N GLN A 66 -12.18 -3.01 -2.86
CA GLN A 66 -12.45 -4.00 -1.82
C GLN A 66 -13.85 -4.57 -2.02
N GLU A 67 -13.96 -5.89 -1.81
CA GLU A 67 -15.24 -6.57 -1.81
C GLU A 67 -15.92 -6.44 -0.44
N LYS A 68 -17.23 -6.69 -0.42
CA LYS A 68 -18.05 -6.60 0.78
C LYS A 68 -18.44 -7.99 1.25
N LEU A 69 -18.20 -8.29 2.53
CA LEU A 69 -18.67 -9.52 3.18
C LEU A 69 -19.65 -9.15 4.30
N SER A 70 -20.78 -9.85 4.38
CA SER A 70 -21.75 -9.73 5.49
C SER A 70 -22.23 -8.30 5.82
N GLY A 71 -22.25 -7.38 4.87
CA GLY A 71 -22.76 -6.02 5.14
C GLY A 71 -21.69 -4.95 5.32
N SER A 72 -20.40 -5.30 5.39
CA SER A 72 -19.28 -4.35 5.47
C SER A 72 -18.07 -4.79 4.62
N PRO A 73 -17.31 -3.87 4.02
CA PRO A 73 -16.01 -4.19 3.41
C PRO A 73 -14.83 -4.11 4.40
N VAL A 74 -15.08 -3.70 5.65
CA VAL A 74 -14.03 -3.40 6.63
C VAL A 74 -14.54 -3.64 8.05
N ASP A 75 -13.63 -4.12 8.90
CA ASP A 75 -13.77 -4.09 10.35
C ASP A 75 -12.81 -3.04 10.89
N TRP A 76 -13.35 -1.93 11.41
CA TRP A 76 -12.54 -0.86 11.99
C TRP A 76 -12.07 -1.25 13.39
N LEU A 77 -10.79 -1.00 13.66
CA LEU A 77 -10.14 -1.25 14.95
C LEU A 77 -9.72 0.07 15.61
N GLU A 78 -8.70 0.04 16.46
CA GLU A 78 -8.16 1.24 17.08
C GLU A 78 -7.44 2.16 16.07
N HIS A 79 -7.32 3.44 16.43
CA HIS A 79 -6.48 4.37 15.68
C HIS A 79 -4.99 4.00 15.81
N VAL A 80 -4.25 4.24 14.75
CA VAL A 80 -2.78 4.21 14.76
C VAL A 80 -2.30 5.35 15.68
N THR A 81 -1.45 5.04 16.66
CA THR A 81 -0.86 6.07 17.54
C THR A 81 0.28 6.80 16.83
N ASP A 82 0.65 7.99 17.32
CA ASP A 82 1.78 8.72 16.78
C ASP A 82 3.07 7.89 16.86
N GLU A 83 3.26 7.11 17.93
CA GLU A 83 4.41 6.21 18.08
C GLU A 83 4.41 5.09 17.03
N GLN A 84 3.26 4.54 16.68
CA GLN A 84 3.14 3.52 15.63
C GLN A 84 3.36 4.11 14.23
N PHE A 85 3.01 5.38 14.03
CA PHE A 85 3.18 6.07 12.75
C PHE A 85 4.64 6.43 12.45
N VAL A 86 5.47 6.64 13.48
CA VAL A 86 6.88 7.04 13.33
C VAL A 86 7.90 5.90 13.47
N ALA A 87 7.47 4.72 13.94
CA ALA A 87 8.30 3.52 14.09
C ALA A 87 8.65 2.91 12.73
#